data_AF-A0A4Q4VLX3-F1
#
_entry.id   AF-A0A4Q4VLX3-F1
#
_cell.length_a   1.000
_cell.length_b   1.000
_cell.length_c   1.000
_cell.angle_alpha   90.00
_cell.angle_beta   90.00
_cell.angle_gamma   90.00
#
_symmetry.space_group_name_H-M   'P 1'
#
loop_
_entity.id
_entity.type
_entity.pdbx_description
1 polymer ?
#
loop_
_entity_poly.entity_id
_entity_poly.type
_entity_poly.pdbx_seq_one_letter_code
_entity_poly.pdbx_strand_id
1 'polypeptide(L)'
;MGDLVPQPIAWGSYSSIPEVHFFLCEFRPMTDDLPDLETFPAKIAELHRTGTSPDDTWEEYFTKTTRVLLQLEQEVRGPDEEIQRLSEPFFEKVIPRLLRPLGTGGHSIRPSLIHGDLWHGNASMDKDSGMPIIFDAASFYAHNESVWRQPWNKINQPYTERYHEHFPKSYPEADYDDRNLLYATRVNVLDSILYKNDRSYREMLIEGMRQLVEEFPGGFEQWEVSQRTQDD
;
A
#
# COMPACT_ATOMS: atom_id res chain seq x y z
N MET A 1 7.94 4.55 18.90
CA MET A 1 6.77 3.74 18.49
C MET A 1 5.61 3.79 19.50
N GLY A 2 5.87 3.78 20.83
CA GLY A 2 4.80 3.75 21.86
C GLY A 2 3.80 4.91 21.84
N ASP A 3 4.16 6.08 21.28
CA ASP A 3 3.27 7.24 21.26
C ASP A 3 2.50 7.41 19.93
N LEU A 4 2.78 6.59 18.91
CA LEU A 4 2.17 6.72 17.57
C LEU A 4 0.85 5.93 17.46
N VAL A 5 0.60 4.98 18.36
CA VAL A 5 -0.58 4.10 18.33
C VAL A 5 -1.15 3.98 19.73
N PRO A 6 -2.49 3.86 19.90
CA PRO A 6 -3.07 3.53 21.20
C PRO A 6 -2.53 2.19 21.72
N GLN A 7 -2.13 2.12 23.00
CA GLN A 7 -1.62 0.87 23.56
C GLN A 7 -2.72 -0.20 23.61
N PRO A 8 -2.54 -1.40 23.04
CA PRO A 8 -3.48 -2.50 23.21
C PRO A 8 -3.47 -2.99 24.67
N ILE A 9 -4.65 -3.16 25.26
CA ILE A 9 -4.82 -3.57 26.67
C ILE A 9 -5.29 -5.02 26.76
N ALA A 10 -6.35 -5.38 26.02
CA ALA A 10 -6.91 -6.72 26.05
C ALA A 10 -7.76 -7.01 24.81
N TRP A 11 -8.06 -8.27 24.57
CA TRP A 11 -9.03 -8.71 23.57
C TRP A 11 -9.68 -10.02 24.03
N GLY A 12 -10.82 -10.37 23.46
CA GLY A 12 -11.51 -11.61 23.80
C GLY A 12 -12.86 -11.77 23.14
N SER A 13 -13.61 -12.79 23.56
CA SER A 13 -14.97 -13.07 23.11
C SER A 13 -15.95 -12.95 24.26
N TYR A 14 -17.17 -12.50 23.97
CA TYR A 14 -18.25 -12.49 24.95
C TYR A 14 -18.63 -13.93 25.32
N SER A 15 -18.72 -14.23 26.61
CA SER A 15 -19.11 -15.56 27.09
C SER A 15 -20.56 -15.92 26.76
N SER A 16 -21.44 -14.92 26.66
CA SER A 16 -22.86 -15.08 26.33
C SER A 16 -23.17 -15.05 24.84
N ILE A 17 -22.24 -14.55 24.00
CA ILE A 17 -22.44 -14.38 22.55
C ILE A 17 -21.15 -14.77 21.82
N PRO A 18 -20.98 -16.06 21.44
CA PRO A 18 -19.70 -16.59 20.94
C PRO A 18 -19.12 -15.89 19.71
N GLU A 19 -19.98 -15.35 18.84
CA GLU A 19 -19.62 -14.66 17.59
C GLU A 19 -19.28 -13.18 17.78
N VAL A 20 -19.34 -12.66 19.02
CA VAL A 20 -19.02 -11.27 19.31
C VAL A 20 -17.70 -11.20 20.06
N HIS A 21 -16.76 -10.46 19.48
CA HIS A 21 -15.44 -10.23 20.01
C HIS A 21 -15.28 -8.78 20.47
N PHE A 22 -14.33 -8.53 21.37
CA PHE A 22 -13.97 -7.19 21.81
C PHE A 22 -12.46 -6.98 21.76
N PHE A 23 -12.08 -5.72 21.59
CA PHE A 23 -10.73 -5.21 21.72
C PHE A 23 -10.78 -4.00 22.65
N LEU A 24 -9.86 -3.95 23.61
CA LEU A 24 -9.66 -2.84 24.54
C LEU A 24 -8.27 -2.25 24.29
N CYS A 25 -8.21 -0.95 24.12
CA CYS A 25 -6.97 -0.20 24.01
C CYS A 25 -7.03 1.07 24.87
N GLU A 26 -5.88 1.70 25.03
CA GLU A 26 -5.72 3.00 25.65
C GLU A 26 -6.66 4.02 25.01
N PHE A 27 -7.36 4.78 25.86
CA PHE A 27 -8.13 5.92 25.39
C PHE A 27 -7.19 7.10 25.14
N ARG A 28 -7.17 7.61 23.90
CA ARG A 28 -6.38 8.78 23.50
C ARG A 28 -7.33 9.89 23.07
N PRO A 29 -7.31 11.09 23.69
CA PRO A 29 -8.12 12.20 23.22
C PRO A 29 -7.55 12.72 21.90
N MET A 30 -8.35 12.73 20.83
CA MET A 30 -7.89 13.09 19.48
C MET A 30 -8.58 14.35 18.95
N THR A 31 -7.86 15.17 18.18
CA THR A 31 -8.45 16.28 17.42
C THR A 31 -9.34 15.78 16.29
N ASP A 32 -10.20 16.64 15.74
CA ASP A 32 -10.95 16.36 14.51
C ASP A 32 -10.16 16.77 13.24
N ASP A 33 -8.93 17.27 13.43
CA ASP A 33 -8.05 17.76 12.37
C ASP A 33 -7.21 16.62 11.75
N LEU A 34 -6.76 16.85 10.51
CA LEU A 34 -5.75 16.00 9.88
C LEU A 34 -4.42 16.07 10.67
N PRO A 35 -3.61 14.99 10.64
CA PRO A 35 -2.28 15.05 11.23
C PRO A 35 -1.43 16.14 10.56
N ASP A 36 -0.53 16.79 11.31
CA ASP A 36 0.25 17.89 10.77
C ASP A 36 1.33 17.44 9.76
N LEU A 37 1.83 18.36 8.92
CA LEU A 37 2.83 18.07 7.89
C LEU A 37 4.29 18.08 8.39
N GLU A 38 4.52 18.45 9.65
CA GLU A 38 5.85 18.58 10.25
C GLU A 38 6.27 17.28 10.93
N THR A 39 5.39 16.67 11.72
CA THR A 39 5.69 15.54 12.58
C THR A 39 5.20 14.21 12.02
N PHE A 40 4.03 14.18 11.35
CA PHE A 40 3.43 12.93 10.88
C PHE A 40 4.24 12.22 9.81
N PRO A 41 4.69 12.88 8.72
CA PRO A 41 5.52 12.21 7.71
C PRO A 41 6.82 11.64 8.29
N ALA A 42 7.44 12.36 9.24
CA ALA A 42 8.62 11.91 9.96
C ALA A 42 8.34 10.65 10.80
N LYS A 43 7.19 10.60 11.48
CA LYS A 43 6.78 9.45 12.31
C LYS A 43 6.43 8.22 11.47
N ILE A 44 5.78 8.40 10.32
CA ILE A 44 5.54 7.30 9.37
C ILE A 44 6.88 6.81 8.77
N ALA A 45 7.82 7.70 8.47
CA ALA A 45 9.15 7.31 8.04
C ALA A 45 9.91 6.53 9.14
N GLU A 46 9.81 6.94 10.40
CA GLU A 46 10.36 6.22 11.55
C GLU A 46 9.78 4.79 11.64
N LEU A 47 8.45 4.66 11.52
CA LEU A 47 7.75 3.37 11.51
C LEU A 47 8.27 2.43 10.41
N HIS A 48 8.41 2.95 9.19
CA HIS A 48 8.84 2.15 8.04
C HIS A 48 10.31 1.69 8.17
N ARG A 49 11.14 2.39 8.97
CA ARG A 49 12.54 2.01 9.23
C ARG A 49 12.71 0.90 10.26
N THR A 50 11.67 0.31 10.84
CA THR A 50 11.84 -0.71 11.91
C THR A 50 11.48 -2.14 11.48
N GLY A 51 11.28 -2.40 10.19
CA GLY A 51 10.88 -3.72 9.70
C GLY A 51 12.00 -4.67 9.30
N THR A 52 11.72 -5.97 9.47
CA THR A 52 12.39 -7.13 8.86
C THR A 52 11.30 -8.12 8.48
N SER A 53 11.14 -8.43 7.19
CA SER A 53 10.16 -9.42 6.73
C SER A 53 10.74 -10.84 6.83
N PRO A 54 9.94 -11.83 7.25
CA PRO A 54 10.27 -13.23 7.02
C PRO A 54 10.04 -13.58 5.53
N ASP A 55 11.06 -14.19 4.94
CA ASP A 55 11.08 -15.02 3.72
C ASP A 55 10.00 -14.77 2.65
N ASP A 56 10.36 -13.96 1.63
CA ASP A 56 9.90 -13.89 0.22
C ASP A 56 10.39 -12.54 -0.36
N THR A 57 10.56 -12.42 -1.69
CA THR A 57 10.77 -11.09 -2.29
C THR A 57 9.46 -10.30 -2.31
N TRP A 58 9.54 -8.96 -2.31
CA TRP A 58 8.33 -8.13 -2.41
C TRP A 58 7.55 -8.39 -3.71
N GLU A 59 8.24 -8.64 -4.82
CA GLU A 59 7.61 -8.99 -6.09
C GLU A 59 6.79 -10.28 -5.96
N GLU A 60 7.35 -11.34 -5.39
CA GLU A 60 6.67 -12.63 -5.22
C GLU A 60 5.45 -12.51 -4.32
N TYR A 61 5.60 -11.87 -3.15
CA TYR A 61 4.50 -11.62 -2.23
C TYR A 61 3.38 -10.80 -2.88
N PHE A 62 3.73 -9.69 -3.53
CA PHE A 62 2.78 -8.81 -4.18
C PHE A 62 2.03 -9.53 -5.30
N THR A 63 2.75 -10.27 -6.15
CA THR A 63 2.18 -11.05 -7.25
C THR A 63 1.20 -12.09 -6.73
N LYS A 64 1.63 -12.93 -5.78
CA LYS A 64 0.84 -14.04 -5.24
C LYS A 64 -0.44 -13.54 -4.57
N THR A 65 -0.33 -12.53 -3.70
CA THR A 65 -1.51 -12.00 -2.98
C THR A 65 -2.46 -11.23 -3.90
N THR A 66 -1.94 -10.50 -4.89
CA THR A 66 -2.78 -9.78 -5.85
C THR A 66 -3.54 -10.74 -6.76
N ARG A 67 -2.97 -11.89 -7.17
CA ARG A 67 -3.72 -12.92 -7.90
C ARG A 67 -4.90 -13.45 -7.09
N VAL A 68 -4.68 -13.75 -5.80
CA VAL A 68 -5.75 -14.23 -4.91
C VAL A 68 -6.84 -13.17 -4.74
N LEU A 69 -6.47 -11.91 -4.52
CA LEU A 69 -7.43 -10.82 -4.41
C LEU A 69 -8.23 -10.63 -5.70
N LEU A 70 -7.58 -10.68 -6.86
CA LEU A 70 -8.26 -10.50 -8.14
C LEU A 70 -9.23 -11.66 -8.42
N GLN A 71 -8.86 -12.90 -8.07
CA GLN A 71 -9.78 -14.03 -8.16
C GLN A 71 -11.00 -13.83 -7.26
N LEU A 72 -10.80 -13.42 -6.01
CA LEU A 72 -11.89 -13.14 -5.07
C LEU A 72 -12.80 -11.99 -5.57
N GLU A 73 -12.21 -10.97 -6.20
CA GLU A 73 -12.96 -9.88 -6.84
C GLU A 73 -13.89 -10.43 -7.91
N GLN A 74 -13.40 -11.30 -8.81
CA GLN A 74 -14.21 -11.92 -9.86
C GLN A 74 -15.30 -12.84 -9.29
N GLU A 75 -15.03 -13.55 -8.18
CA GLU A 75 -16.03 -14.37 -7.49
C GLU A 75 -17.16 -13.53 -6.86
N VAL A 76 -16.82 -12.37 -6.29
CA VAL A 76 -17.80 -11.47 -5.64
C VAL A 76 -18.55 -10.60 -6.65
N ARG A 77 -17.88 -10.14 -7.71
CA ARG A 77 -18.39 -9.14 -8.67
C ARG A 77 -18.87 -9.75 -9.98
N GLY A 78 -18.60 -11.03 -10.19
CA GLY A 78 -18.80 -11.73 -11.45
C GLY A 78 -17.64 -11.49 -12.43
N PRO A 79 -17.48 -12.38 -13.43
CA PRO A 79 -16.38 -12.28 -14.39
C PRO A 79 -16.45 -10.99 -15.22
N ASP A 80 -15.29 -10.45 -15.58
CA ASP A 80 -15.15 -9.28 -16.46
C ASP A 80 -14.12 -9.54 -17.57
N GLU A 81 -14.51 -9.31 -18.82
CA GLU A 81 -13.68 -9.60 -20.00
C GLU A 81 -12.42 -8.72 -20.07
N GLU A 82 -12.50 -7.47 -19.61
CA GLU A 82 -11.37 -6.55 -19.65
C GLU A 82 -10.34 -6.91 -18.58
N ILE A 83 -10.79 -7.25 -17.36
CA ILE A 83 -9.90 -7.78 -16.31
C ILE A 83 -9.20 -9.05 -16.79
N GLN A 84 -9.91 -9.97 -17.44
CA GLN A 84 -9.33 -11.21 -17.98
C GLN A 84 -8.25 -10.91 -19.03
N ARG A 85 -8.54 -10.00 -19.97
CA ARG A 85 -7.60 -9.59 -21.02
C ARG A 85 -6.35 -8.90 -20.44
N LEU A 86 -6.50 -8.08 -19.42
CA LEU A 86 -5.41 -7.33 -18.81
C LEU A 86 -4.59 -8.15 -17.80
N SER A 87 -5.14 -9.24 -17.25
CA SER A 87 -4.52 -10.02 -16.18
C SER A 87 -3.14 -10.56 -16.58
N GLU A 88 -3.03 -11.26 -17.71
CA GLU A 88 -1.75 -11.84 -18.15
C GLU A 88 -0.64 -10.78 -18.31
N PRO A 89 -0.79 -9.71 -19.11
CA PRO A 89 0.26 -8.70 -19.24
C PRO A 89 0.52 -7.94 -17.92
N PHE A 90 -0.50 -7.73 -17.09
CA PHE A 90 -0.31 -7.11 -15.78
C PHE A 90 0.60 -7.94 -14.87
N PHE A 91 0.35 -9.25 -14.78
CA PHE A 91 1.15 -10.13 -13.93
C PHE A 91 2.52 -10.50 -14.51
N GLU A 92 2.61 -10.70 -15.83
CA GLU A 92 3.83 -11.22 -16.46
C GLU A 92 4.77 -10.12 -16.97
N LYS A 93 4.27 -8.89 -17.17
CA LYS A 93 5.07 -7.75 -17.67
C LYS A 93 5.14 -6.60 -16.68
N VAL A 94 4.00 -6.06 -16.25
CA VAL A 94 3.95 -4.85 -15.41
C VAL A 94 4.59 -5.10 -14.04
N ILE A 95 4.13 -6.10 -13.30
CA ILE A 95 4.62 -6.35 -11.93
C ILE A 95 6.14 -6.60 -11.91
N PRO A 96 6.70 -7.51 -12.73
CA PRO A 96 8.14 -7.69 -12.82
C PRO A 96 8.88 -6.41 -13.20
N ARG A 97 8.36 -5.64 -14.16
CA ARG A 97 8.99 -4.39 -14.62
C ARG A 97 9.12 -3.38 -13.49
N LEU A 98 8.12 -3.25 -12.64
CA LEU A 98 8.09 -2.22 -11.59
C LEU A 98 8.70 -2.68 -10.26
N LEU A 99 8.66 -3.98 -9.95
CA LEU A 99 9.09 -4.49 -8.64
C LEU A 99 10.45 -5.19 -8.67
N ARG A 100 10.83 -5.85 -9.76
CA ARG A 100 12.12 -6.55 -9.84
C ARG A 100 13.35 -5.64 -9.80
N PRO A 101 13.32 -4.43 -10.42
CA PRO A 101 14.44 -3.48 -10.31
C PRO A 101 14.79 -3.10 -8.86
N LEU A 102 13.82 -3.15 -7.94
CA LEU A 102 14.00 -2.86 -6.52
C LEU A 102 15.04 -3.78 -5.84
N GLY A 103 15.29 -4.97 -6.41
CA GLY A 103 16.18 -6.00 -5.88
C GLY A 103 17.30 -6.45 -6.82
N THR A 104 17.49 -5.76 -7.96
CA THR A 104 18.47 -6.14 -9.00
C THR A 104 19.65 -5.16 -9.01
N GLY A 105 20.80 -5.53 -9.57
CA GLY A 105 21.91 -4.58 -9.78
C GLY A 105 22.58 -4.08 -8.49
N GLY A 106 22.48 -4.83 -7.39
CA GLY A 106 22.97 -4.41 -6.07
C GLY A 106 21.99 -3.52 -5.30
N HIS A 107 20.84 -3.18 -5.89
CA HIS A 107 19.74 -2.54 -5.17
C HIS A 107 19.02 -3.56 -4.30
N SER A 108 18.55 -3.11 -3.15
CA SER A 108 17.61 -3.85 -2.33
C SER A 108 16.69 -2.87 -1.62
N ILE A 109 15.42 -3.23 -1.56
CA ILE A 109 14.48 -2.55 -0.68
C ILE A 109 14.50 -3.18 0.69
N ARG A 110 14.20 -2.36 1.68
CA ARG A 110 13.97 -2.83 3.04
C ARG A 110 12.48 -3.11 3.23
N PRO A 111 12.09 -4.33 3.67
CA PRO A 111 10.72 -4.57 4.08
C PRO A 111 10.35 -3.65 5.25
N SER A 112 9.27 -2.92 5.08
CA SER A 112 8.78 -1.95 6.04
C SER A 112 7.50 -2.47 6.68
N LEU A 113 7.40 -2.37 8.01
CA LEU A 113 6.10 -2.54 8.66
C LEU A 113 5.23 -1.35 8.25
N ILE A 114 4.16 -1.59 7.53
CA ILE A 114 3.21 -0.55 7.12
C ILE A 114 1.91 -0.68 7.92
N HIS A 115 1.16 0.41 8.03
CA HIS A 115 -0.17 0.42 8.66
C HIS A 115 -1.20 -0.45 7.89
N GLY A 116 -1.05 -0.56 6.57
CA GLY A 116 -1.91 -1.37 5.70
C GLY A 116 -3.28 -0.77 5.38
N ASP A 117 -3.78 0.15 6.21
CA ASP A 117 -5.02 0.92 5.98
C ASP A 117 -4.85 2.39 6.36
N LEU A 118 -3.80 3.04 5.82
CA LEU A 118 -3.46 4.41 6.20
C LEU A 118 -4.25 5.43 5.37
N TRP A 119 -5.27 6.01 5.98
CA TRP A 119 -6.03 7.10 5.38
C TRP A 119 -6.48 8.10 6.44
N HIS A 120 -7.01 9.25 6.01
CA HIS A 120 -7.41 10.34 6.91
C HIS A 120 -8.47 9.99 7.96
N GLY A 121 -9.18 8.87 7.82
CA GLY A 121 -10.08 8.36 8.86
C GLY A 121 -9.36 7.59 9.97
N ASN A 122 -8.13 7.12 9.71
CA ASN A 122 -7.31 6.27 10.59
C ASN A 122 -6.06 6.99 11.13
N ALA A 123 -6.05 8.32 11.06
CA ALA A 123 -4.96 9.16 11.56
C ALA A 123 -5.50 10.46 12.13
N SER A 124 -4.90 10.94 13.23
CA SER A 124 -5.26 12.20 13.88
C SER A 124 -4.06 12.77 14.67
N MET A 125 -4.29 13.85 15.42
CA MET A 125 -3.39 14.38 16.44
C MET A 125 -3.93 14.07 17.84
N ASP A 126 -3.05 13.60 18.71
CA ASP A 126 -3.31 13.46 20.13
C ASP A 126 -3.40 14.85 20.79
N LYS A 127 -4.51 15.15 21.48
CA LYS A 127 -4.77 16.47 22.06
C LYS A 127 -3.79 16.85 23.16
N ASP A 128 -3.32 15.87 23.93
CA ASP A 128 -2.54 16.13 25.14
C ASP A 128 -1.06 16.32 24.79
N SER A 129 -0.52 15.48 23.93
CA SER A 129 0.88 15.52 23.50
C SER A 129 1.13 16.41 22.27
N GLY A 130 0.09 16.68 21.48
CA GLY A 130 0.24 17.34 20.18
C GLY A 130 1.01 16.50 19.16
N MET A 131 1.10 15.18 19.37
CA MET A 131 1.79 14.25 18.48
C MET A 131 0.81 13.49 17.60
N PRO A 132 1.22 13.05 16.40
CA PRO A 132 0.35 12.26 15.53
C PRO A 132 0.07 10.88 16.11
N ILE A 133 -1.13 10.39 15.81
CA ILE A 133 -1.60 9.06 16.17
C ILE A 133 -2.23 8.36 14.96
N ILE A 134 -2.00 7.05 14.83
CA ILE A 134 -2.65 6.18 13.85
C ILE A 134 -3.35 5.02 14.56
N PHE A 135 -4.43 4.52 13.98
CA PHE A 135 -5.29 3.50 14.57
C PHE A 135 -6.03 2.70 13.47
N ASP A 136 -6.68 1.60 13.86
CA ASP A 136 -7.38 0.69 12.93
C ASP A 136 -6.47 0.13 11.82
N ALA A 137 -5.34 -0.42 12.24
CA ALA A 137 -4.33 -0.95 11.34
C ALA A 137 -4.70 -2.32 10.74
N ALA A 138 -4.36 -2.50 9.47
CA ALA A 138 -4.35 -3.77 8.75
C ALA A 138 -2.90 -4.16 8.41
N SER A 139 -2.02 -4.12 9.40
CA SER A 139 -0.56 -4.11 9.21
C SER A 139 0.01 -5.39 8.60
N PHE A 140 1.00 -5.22 7.72
CA PHE A 140 1.86 -6.29 7.21
C PHE A 140 3.22 -5.70 6.78
N TYR A 141 4.17 -6.57 6.41
CA TYR A 141 5.45 -6.13 5.85
C TYR A 141 5.32 -5.89 4.34
N ALA A 142 5.71 -4.70 3.88
CA ALA A 142 5.55 -4.27 2.51
C ALA A 142 6.66 -3.32 2.05
N HIS A 143 6.64 -2.95 0.77
CA HIS A 143 7.38 -1.77 0.30
C HIS A 143 6.74 -0.49 0.85
N ASN A 144 7.54 0.41 1.40
CA ASN A 144 7.09 1.63 2.10
C ASN A 144 6.32 2.62 1.21
N GLU A 145 6.49 2.55 -0.11
CA GLU A 145 5.79 3.40 -1.08
C GLU A 145 4.32 2.99 -1.28
N SER A 146 3.87 1.86 -0.73
CA SER A 146 2.54 1.28 -1.04
C SER A 146 1.31 1.94 -0.41
N VAL A 147 1.47 3.07 0.31
CA VAL A 147 0.40 3.63 1.16
C VAL A 147 -0.12 5.01 0.72
N TRP A 148 0.36 5.56 -0.40
CA TRP A 148 0.31 7.03 -0.61
C TRP A 148 -0.69 7.56 -1.65
N ARG A 149 -1.22 6.73 -2.56
CA ARG A 149 -1.82 7.24 -3.82
C ARG A 149 -3.34 7.44 -3.83
N GLN A 150 -4.10 6.92 -2.87
CA GLN A 150 -5.56 6.87 -3.06
C GLN A 150 -6.21 8.26 -3.24
N PRO A 151 -6.99 8.50 -4.32
CA PRO A 151 -7.43 9.84 -4.71
C PRO A 151 -8.46 10.46 -3.76
N TRP A 152 -9.22 9.65 -3.03
CA TRP A 152 -10.15 10.12 -1.99
C TRP A 152 -9.47 10.40 -0.64
N ASN A 153 -8.19 10.07 -0.50
CA ASN A 153 -7.49 10.25 0.76
C ASN A 153 -7.02 11.71 0.92
N LYS A 154 -7.32 12.31 2.08
CA LYS A 154 -6.84 13.65 2.42
C LYS A 154 -5.37 13.68 2.86
N ILE A 155 -4.80 12.54 3.23
CA ILE A 155 -3.34 12.36 3.35
C ILE A 155 -2.81 12.18 1.93
N ASN A 156 -2.50 13.31 1.29
CA ASN A 156 -2.22 13.44 -0.14
C ASN A 156 -0.78 13.93 -0.40
N GLN A 157 -0.51 14.41 -1.62
CA GLN A 157 0.82 14.77 -2.11
C GLN A 157 1.69 15.61 -1.14
N PRO A 158 1.21 16.68 -0.49
CA PRO A 158 1.96 17.37 0.56
C PRO A 158 2.58 16.46 1.64
N TYR A 159 1.86 15.43 2.08
CA TYR A 159 2.37 14.46 3.06
C TYR A 159 3.43 13.56 2.46
N THR A 160 3.25 13.12 1.21
CA THR A 160 4.19 12.22 0.53
C THR A 160 5.50 12.94 0.21
N GLU A 161 5.43 14.21 -0.19
CA GLU A 161 6.60 15.07 -0.41
C GLU A 161 7.43 15.21 0.87
N ARG A 162 6.78 15.55 1.99
CA ARG A 162 7.42 15.62 3.31
C ARG A 162 7.94 14.27 3.79
N TYR A 163 7.23 13.18 3.50
CA TYR A 163 7.70 11.84 3.82
C TYR A 163 9.03 11.55 3.12
N HIS A 164 9.18 11.95 1.86
CA HIS A 164 10.40 11.73 1.09
C HIS A 164 11.60 12.59 1.52
N GLU A 165 11.40 13.64 2.31
CA GLU A 165 12.49 14.34 3.02
C GLU A 165 13.14 13.44 4.09
N HIS A 166 12.40 12.45 4.61
CA HIS A 166 12.86 11.52 5.63
C HIS A 166 13.13 10.11 5.10
N PHE A 167 12.47 9.70 4.03
CA PHE A 167 12.62 8.39 3.42
C PHE A 167 12.68 8.52 1.89
N PRO A 168 13.88 8.55 1.30
CA PRO A 168 14.06 8.76 -0.14
C PRO A 168 13.27 7.76 -0.99
N LYS A 169 12.90 8.18 -2.19
CA LYS A 169 12.23 7.31 -3.18
C LYS A 169 13.14 6.14 -3.53
N SER A 170 12.54 4.99 -3.75
CA SER A 170 13.26 3.78 -4.13
C SER A 170 13.75 3.86 -5.57
N TYR A 171 14.92 3.27 -5.80
CA TYR A 171 15.46 3.11 -7.15
C TYR A 171 14.59 2.16 -8.00
N PRO A 172 14.41 2.42 -9.30
CA PRO A 172 14.69 3.68 -9.97
C PRO A 172 13.62 4.71 -9.62
N GLU A 173 14.03 5.96 -9.34
CA GLU A 173 13.08 7.00 -8.91
C GLU A 173 12.08 7.38 -10.01
N ALA A 174 12.44 7.20 -11.28
CA ALA A 174 11.57 7.46 -12.42
C ALA A 174 10.30 6.58 -12.38
N ASP A 175 10.39 5.36 -11.83
CA ASP A 175 9.26 4.45 -11.73
C ASP A 175 8.39 4.71 -10.48
N TYR A 176 8.72 5.72 -9.66
CA TYR A 176 8.03 5.97 -8.39
C TYR A 176 6.52 6.14 -8.57
N ASP A 177 6.09 6.95 -9.55
CA ASP A 177 4.67 7.18 -9.76
C ASP A 177 3.98 5.89 -10.21
N ASP A 178 4.53 5.19 -11.19
CA ASP A 178 3.96 3.92 -11.69
C ASP A 178 3.91 2.82 -10.62
N ARG A 179 4.90 2.72 -9.73
CA ARG A 179 4.83 1.84 -8.56
C ARG A 179 3.68 2.22 -7.64
N ASN A 180 3.47 3.51 -7.39
CA ASN A 180 2.33 3.97 -6.62
C ASN A 180 1.00 3.65 -7.33
N LEU A 181 0.92 3.73 -8.67
CA LEU A 181 -0.26 3.31 -9.44
C LEU A 181 -0.53 1.82 -9.27
N LEU A 182 0.53 1.01 -9.35
CA LEU A 182 0.45 -0.44 -9.15
C LEU A 182 -0.11 -0.77 -7.75
N TYR A 183 0.37 -0.08 -6.71
CA TYR A 183 -0.12 -0.27 -5.35
C TYR A 183 -1.58 0.21 -5.18
N ALA A 184 -1.94 1.36 -5.75
CA ALA A 184 -3.32 1.83 -5.75
C ALA A 184 -4.27 0.88 -6.47
N THR A 185 -3.82 0.32 -7.61
CA THR A 185 -4.59 -0.67 -8.39
C THR A 185 -4.90 -1.90 -7.56
N ARG A 186 -3.92 -2.42 -6.79
CA ARG A 186 -4.16 -3.53 -5.85
C ARG A 186 -5.19 -3.19 -4.78
N VAL A 187 -5.15 -1.98 -4.22
CA VAL A 187 -6.14 -1.54 -3.23
C VAL A 187 -7.53 -1.40 -3.87
N ASN A 188 -7.63 -0.95 -5.12
CA ASN A 188 -8.91 -0.91 -5.85
C ASN A 188 -9.51 -2.31 -6.07
N VAL A 189 -8.69 -3.37 -6.15
CA VAL A 189 -9.20 -4.77 -6.11
C VAL A 189 -9.93 -5.02 -4.80
N LEU A 190 -9.32 -4.67 -3.68
CA LEU A 190 -9.90 -4.85 -2.34
C LEU A 190 -11.17 -4.00 -2.18
N ASP A 191 -11.14 -2.73 -2.59
CA ASP A 191 -12.31 -1.86 -2.49
C ASP A 191 -13.46 -2.31 -3.39
N SER A 192 -13.17 -2.87 -4.58
CA SER A 192 -14.20 -3.49 -5.45
C SER A 192 -14.89 -4.67 -4.76
N ILE A 193 -14.16 -5.44 -3.94
CA ILE A 193 -14.71 -6.54 -3.14
C ILE A 193 -15.60 -5.98 -2.00
N LEU A 194 -15.07 -5.05 -1.20
CA LEU A 194 -15.72 -4.53 -0.01
C LEU A 194 -16.97 -3.71 -0.34
N TYR A 195 -16.88 -2.86 -1.36
CA TYR A 195 -17.93 -1.94 -1.77
C TYR A 195 -18.61 -2.43 -3.05
N LYS A 196 -19.04 -3.70 -3.07
CA LYS A 196 -19.63 -4.36 -4.25
C LYS A 196 -20.86 -3.69 -4.88
N ASN A 197 -21.44 -2.67 -4.25
CA ASN A 197 -22.55 -1.90 -4.82
C ASN A 197 -22.10 -0.61 -5.50
N ASP A 198 -20.87 -0.17 -5.22
CA ASP A 198 -20.21 0.93 -5.90
C ASP A 198 -19.43 0.39 -7.11
N ARG A 199 -19.67 0.96 -8.29
CA ARG A 199 -18.99 0.54 -9.53
C ARG A 199 -17.65 1.23 -9.71
N SER A 200 -17.47 2.39 -9.10
CA SER A 200 -16.29 3.23 -9.31
C SER A 200 -14.98 2.52 -8.95
N TYR A 201 -14.96 1.71 -7.89
CA TYR A 201 -13.76 0.95 -7.50
C TYR A 201 -13.34 -0.08 -8.55
N ARG A 202 -14.30 -0.74 -9.20
CA ARG A 202 -13.99 -1.68 -10.29
C ARG A 202 -13.51 -0.95 -11.53
N GLU A 203 -14.10 0.21 -11.83
CA GLU A 203 -13.67 1.07 -12.93
C GLU A 203 -12.24 1.58 -12.70
N MET A 204 -11.90 2.03 -11.49
CA MET A 204 -10.54 2.45 -11.12
C MET A 204 -9.52 1.30 -11.13
N LEU A 205 -9.93 0.08 -10.75
CA LEU A 205 -9.12 -1.12 -10.91
C LEU A 205 -8.77 -1.35 -12.38
N ILE A 206 -9.78 -1.38 -13.25
CA ILE A 206 -9.62 -1.65 -14.68
C ILE A 206 -8.75 -0.57 -15.33
N GLU A 207 -9.00 0.71 -15.00
CA GLU A 207 -8.22 1.84 -15.51
C GLU A 207 -6.74 1.73 -15.11
N GLY A 208 -6.46 1.45 -13.83
CA GLY A 208 -5.09 1.27 -13.34
C GLY A 208 -4.36 0.12 -14.04
N MET A 209 -5.04 -1.03 -14.21
CA MET A 209 -4.48 -2.16 -14.97
C MET A 209 -4.21 -1.77 -16.43
N ARG A 210 -5.14 -1.07 -17.08
CA ARG A 210 -5.03 -0.68 -18.50
C ARG A 210 -3.86 0.27 -18.71
N GLN A 211 -3.79 1.35 -17.93
CA GLN A 211 -2.73 2.35 -18.02
C GLN A 211 -1.35 1.69 -17.86
N LEU A 212 -1.19 0.83 -16.86
CA LEU A 212 0.08 0.16 -16.60
C LEU A 212 0.47 -0.85 -17.71
N VAL A 213 -0.50 -1.59 -18.23
CA VAL A 213 -0.27 -2.54 -19.33
C VAL A 213 0.13 -1.82 -20.62
N GLU A 214 -0.47 -0.65 -20.88
CA GLU A 214 -0.14 0.19 -22.03
C GLU A 214 1.24 0.84 -21.91
N GLU A 215 1.65 1.26 -20.70
CA GLU A 215 2.94 1.89 -20.43
C GLU A 215 4.11 0.88 -20.47
N PHE A 216 3.90 -0.36 -20.02
CA PHE A 216 4.96 -1.36 -19.89
C PHE A 216 4.78 -2.61 -20.77
N PRO A 217 4.56 -2.49 -22.09
CA PRO A 217 4.26 -3.63 -22.96
C PRO A 217 5.45 -4.59 -23.11
N GLY A 218 6.68 -4.08 -23.01
CA GLY A 218 7.91 -4.89 -23.08
C GLY A 218 8.39 -5.46 -21.75
N GLY A 219 7.73 -5.11 -20.64
CA GLY A 219 8.02 -5.64 -19.31
C GLY A 219 9.47 -5.46 -18.85
N PHE A 220 9.90 -6.35 -17.94
CA PHE A 220 11.23 -6.31 -17.33
C PHE A 220 12.34 -6.55 -18.36
N GLU A 221 12.11 -7.37 -19.39
CA GLU A 221 13.13 -7.66 -20.40
C GLU A 221 13.53 -6.42 -21.20
N GLN A 222 12.57 -5.57 -21.55
CA GLN A 222 12.85 -4.29 -22.22
C GLN A 222 13.67 -3.36 -21.31
N TRP A 223 13.32 -3.29 -20.03
CA TRP A 223 14.08 -2.49 -19.07
C TRP A 223 15.50 -2.99 -18.90
N GLU A 224 15.71 -4.30 -18.77
CA GLU A 224 17.04 -4.88 -18.60
C GLU A 224 17.97 -4.53 -19.79
N VAL A 225 17.46 -4.56 -21.02
CA VAL A 225 18.20 -4.12 -22.21
C VAL A 225 18.54 -2.62 -22.14
N SER A 226 17.62 -1.79 -21.67
CA SER A 226 17.86 -0.35 -21.51
C SER A 226 18.95 -0.02 -20.49
N GLN A 227 19.12 -0.84 -19.45
CA GLN A 227 20.16 -0.63 -18.45
C GLN A 227 21.54 -1.00 -19.00
N ARG A 228 21.65 -2.13 -19.72
CA ARG A 228 22.93 -2.56 -20.34
C ARG A 228 23.47 -1.58 -21.37
N THR A 229 22.59 -0.86 -22.06
CA THR A 229 22.97 0.15 -23.07
C THR A 229 23.33 1.52 -22.48
N GLN A 230 23.09 1.75 -21.18
CA GLN A 230 23.51 2.97 -20.48
C GLN A 230 24.93 2.85 -19.89
N ASP A 231 25.42 1.62 -19.71
CA ASP A 231 26.75 1.32 -19.15
C ASP A 231 27.87 1.22 -20.21
N ASP A 232 27.53 1.26 -21.51
CA ASP A 232 28.44 1.25 -22.68
C ASP A 232 28.72 2.67 -23.21
#